data_AF-A0A0F9FPP6-F1
#
_entry.id   AF-A0A0F9FPP6-F1
#
_cell.length_a   1.000
_cell.length_b   1.000
_cell.length_c   1.000
_cell.angle_alpha   90.00
_cell.angle_beta   90.00
_cell.angle_gamma   90.00
#
_symmetry.space_group_name_H-M   'P 1'
#
loop_
_entity.id
_entity.type
_entity.pdbx_description
1 polymer ?
#
loop_
_entity_poly.entity_id
_entity_poly.type
_entity_poly.pdbx_seq_one_letter_code
_entity_poly.pdbx_strand_id
1 'polypeptide(L)'
;MLQWLKYWRRWAFASWLFFLGLVFIFVCLPTCAVVKYVRDHDVAMDYAADWASRIENAKLVECVHHDSDYDGYVSCTVYRGSADPLYIECAAALSLNEGCRGRKGE
;
A
#
# COMPACT_ATOMS: atom_id res chain seq x y z
N MET A 1 42.92 25.65 26.92
CA MET A 1 42.33 24.30 27.09
C MET A 1 40.78 24.32 27.14
N LEU A 2 40.14 25.22 27.90
CA LEU A 2 38.67 25.31 28.02
C LEU A 2 37.89 25.69 26.74
N GLN A 3 38.47 26.46 25.81
CA GLN A 3 37.78 26.82 24.56
C GLN A 3 37.67 25.66 23.56
N TRP A 4 38.63 24.74 23.57
CA TRP A 4 38.66 23.59 22.66
C TRP A 4 37.56 22.57 22.99
N LEU A 5 37.29 22.36 24.28
CA LEU A 5 36.19 21.52 24.78
C LEU A 5 34.80 22.04 24.35
N LYS A 6 34.59 23.36 24.30
CA LYS A 6 33.32 23.95 23.85
C LYS A 6 33.10 23.75 22.34
N TYR A 7 34.17 23.84 21.56
CA TYR A 7 34.12 23.60 20.12
C TYR A 7 33.77 22.14 19.83
N TRP A 8 34.50 21.20 20.43
CA TRP A 8 34.27 19.76 20.27
C TRP A 8 32.85 19.34 20.65
N ARG A 9 32.29 19.91 21.73
CA ARG A 9 30.92 19.62 22.17
C ARG A 9 29.85 20.13 21.18
N ARG A 10 30.08 21.25 20.48
CA ARG A 10 29.13 21.77 19.48
C ARG A 10 29.15 20.93 18.20
N TRP A 11 30.31 20.50 17.74
CA TRP A 11 30.45 19.66 16.53
C TRP A 11 29.95 18.24 16.74
N ALA A 12 30.19 17.66 17.92
CA ALA A 12 29.65 16.35 18.29
C ALA A 12 28.11 16.38 18.32
N PHE A 13 27.51 17.43 18.88
CA PHE A 13 26.06 17.56 18.95
C PHE A 13 25.41 17.76 17.57
N ALA A 14 26.01 18.60 16.72
CA ALA A 14 25.53 18.81 15.35
C ALA A 14 25.62 17.54 14.50
N SER A 15 26.71 16.77 14.63
CA SER A 15 26.84 15.48 13.94
C SER A 15 25.80 14.48 14.41
N TRP A 16 25.55 14.40 15.73
CA TRP A 16 24.57 13.48 16.29
C TRP A 16 23.14 13.79 15.84
N LEU A 17 22.76 15.07 15.78
CA LEU A 17 21.47 15.50 15.23
C LEU A 17 21.32 15.16 13.75
N PHE A 18 22.39 15.31 12.96
CA PHE A 18 22.39 14.93 11.54
C PHE A 18 22.16 13.43 11.36
N PHE A 19 22.83 12.58 12.14
CA PHE A 19 22.61 11.13 12.10
C PHE A 19 21.20 10.74 12.55
N LEU A 20 20.66 11.36 13.60
CA LEU A 20 19.26 11.13 14.01
C LEU A 20 18.26 11.56 12.93
N GLY A 21 18.50 12.69 12.27
CA GLY A 21 17.69 13.14 11.14
C GLY A 21 17.71 12.14 9.97
N LEU A 22 18.89 11.63 9.61
CA LEU A 22 19.02 10.60 8.58
C LEU A 22 18.29 9.30 8.97
N VAL A 23 18.48 8.80 10.19
CA VAL A 23 17.77 7.61 10.68
C VAL A 23 16.26 7.81 10.61
N PHE A 24 15.75 8.97 11.01
CA PHE A 24 14.32 9.27 10.93
C PHE A 24 13.81 9.27 9.48
N ILE A 25 14.55 9.87 8.54
CA ILE A 25 14.20 9.87 7.11
C ILE A 25 14.19 8.45 6.54
N PHE A 26 15.25 7.67 6.80
CA PHE A 26 15.39 6.31 6.26
C PHE A 26 14.48 5.29 6.92
N VAL A 27 13.96 5.55 8.13
CA VAL A 27 13.04 4.64 8.82
C VAL A 27 11.58 5.03 8.60
N CYS A 28 11.19 6.29 8.82
CA CYS A 28 9.78 6.69 8.77
C CYS A 28 9.20 6.72 7.36
N LEU A 29 9.94 7.25 6.37
CA LEU A 29 9.42 7.37 5.00
C LEU A 29 9.06 6.02 4.35
N PRO A 30 9.94 4.99 4.36
CA PRO A 30 9.59 3.72 3.75
C PRO A 30 8.48 2.99 4.51
N THR A 31 8.39 3.15 5.84
CA THR A 31 7.33 2.48 6.62
C THR A 31 5.93 2.93 6.22
N CYS A 32 5.73 4.22 5.90
CA CYS A 32 4.41 4.71 5.49
C CYS A 32 3.99 4.18 4.12
N ALA A 33 4.94 4.04 3.17
CA ALA A 33 4.66 3.51 1.85
C ALA A 33 4.31 2.01 1.90
N VAL A 34 5.04 1.23 2.70
CA VAL A 34 4.78 -0.21 2.88
C VAL A 34 3.44 -0.46 3.55
N VAL A 35 3.10 0.30 4.60
CA VAL A 35 1.81 0.14 5.30
C VAL A 35 0.63 0.44 4.37
N LYS A 36 0.73 1.46 3.51
CA LYS A 36 -0.31 1.75 2.51
C LYS A 36 -0.49 0.58 1.54
N TYR A 37 0.61 0.06 1.00
CA TYR A 37 0.61 -1.03 0.03
C TYR A 37 -0.09 -2.30 0.54
N VAL A 38 0.28 -2.76 1.75
CA VAL A 38 -0.32 -3.97 2.31
C VAL A 38 -1.81 -3.77 2.61
N ARG A 39 -2.17 -2.61 3.15
CA ARG A 39 -3.55 -2.36 3.58
C ARG A 39 -4.52 -2.20 2.41
N ASP A 40 -4.10 -1.54 1.33
CA ASP A 40 -4.94 -1.37 0.13
C ASP A 40 -5.25 -2.72 -0.52
N HIS A 41 -4.25 -3.62 -0.59
CA HIS A 41 -4.42 -4.99 -1.07
C HIS A 41 -5.40 -5.80 -0.22
N ASP A 42 -5.24 -5.80 1.11
CA ASP A 42 -6.05 -6.64 1.99
C ASP A 42 -7.54 -6.26 1.94
N VAL A 43 -7.84 -4.94 1.95
CA VAL A 43 -9.22 -4.46 1.83
C VAL A 43 -9.82 -4.75 0.45
N ALA A 44 -9.03 -4.60 -0.62
CA ALA A 44 -9.48 -4.95 -1.96
C ALA A 44 -9.77 -6.45 -2.09
N MET A 45 -8.94 -7.30 -1.48
CA MET A 45 -9.15 -8.75 -1.43
C MET A 45 -10.43 -9.12 -0.68
N ASP A 46 -10.74 -8.46 0.44
CA ASP A 46 -11.98 -8.68 1.19
C ASP A 46 -13.22 -8.34 0.35
N TYR A 47 -13.22 -7.18 -0.32
CA TYR A 47 -14.31 -6.80 -1.22
C TYR A 47 -14.42 -7.74 -2.43
N ALA A 48 -13.29 -8.14 -3.00
CA ALA A 48 -13.25 -9.03 -4.14
C ALA A 48 -13.75 -10.44 -3.76
N ALA A 49 -13.45 -10.92 -2.55
CA ALA A 49 -13.96 -12.17 -2.01
C ALA A 49 -15.48 -12.11 -1.79
N ASP A 50 -16.01 -11.03 -1.19
CA ASP A 50 -17.46 -10.84 -1.05
C ASP A 50 -18.15 -10.80 -2.43
N TRP A 51 -17.57 -10.10 -3.39
CA TRP A 51 -18.10 -10.03 -4.75
C TRP A 51 -18.07 -11.40 -5.45
N ALA A 52 -16.94 -12.12 -5.36
CA ALA A 52 -16.78 -13.45 -5.95
C ALA A 52 -17.72 -14.50 -5.32
N SER A 53 -18.11 -14.33 -4.05
CA SER A 53 -19.07 -15.23 -3.38
C SER A 53 -20.46 -15.26 -4.06
N ARG A 54 -20.79 -14.22 -4.82
CA ARG A 54 -22.06 -14.07 -5.54
C ARG A 54 -21.99 -14.65 -6.95
N ILE A 55 -20.84 -15.17 -7.36
CA ILE A 55 -20.57 -15.66 -8.71
C ILE A 55 -20.38 -17.16 -8.68
N GLU A 56 -21.12 -17.82 -9.55
CA GLU A 56 -21.01 -19.26 -9.71
C GLU A 56 -19.63 -19.64 -10.25
N ASN A 57 -19.04 -20.69 -9.66
CA ASN A 57 -17.74 -21.24 -10.04
C ASN A 57 -16.51 -20.38 -9.74
N ALA A 58 -16.59 -19.33 -8.92
CA ALA A 58 -15.40 -18.64 -8.42
C ALA A 58 -14.47 -19.62 -7.67
N LYS A 59 -13.18 -19.65 -8.05
CA LYS A 59 -12.17 -20.55 -7.46
C LYS A 59 -11.08 -19.81 -6.72
N LEU A 60 -10.62 -18.70 -7.29
CA LEU A 60 -9.51 -17.93 -6.77
C LEU A 60 -9.74 -16.46 -7.10
N VAL A 61 -9.32 -15.60 -6.18
CA VAL A 61 -9.30 -14.15 -6.34
C VAL A 61 -7.85 -13.70 -6.15
N GLU A 62 -7.36 -12.89 -7.07
CA GLU A 62 -6.03 -12.28 -6.98
C GLU A 62 -6.15 -10.79 -7.26
N CYS A 63 -5.74 -9.95 -6.31
CA CYS A 63 -5.67 -8.51 -6.47
C CYS A 63 -4.23 -8.05 -6.68
N VAL A 64 -4.03 -7.03 -7.50
CA VAL A 64 -2.74 -6.34 -7.51
C VAL A 64 -2.53 -5.66 -6.16
N HIS A 65 -1.28 -5.51 -5.73
CA HIS A 65 -1.06 -4.97 -4.40
C HIS A 65 -1.21 -3.45 -4.27
N HIS A 66 -1.36 -2.72 -5.38
CA HIS A 66 -1.50 -1.27 -5.34
C HIS A 66 -2.39 -0.75 -6.45
N ASP A 67 -3.09 0.33 -6.14
CA ASP A 67 -3.74 1.20 -7.11
C ASP A 67 -2.65 1.88 -7.96
N SER A 68 -2.62 1.54 -9.24
CA SER A 68 -1.58 1.99 -10.18
C SER A 68 -1.93 3.30 -10.91
N ASP A 69 -3.21 3.63 -11.01
CA ASP A 69 -3.74 4.82 -11.69
C ASP A 69 -4.28 5.88 -10.72
N TYR A 70 -4.18 5.62 -9.41
CA TYR A 70 -4.56 6.49 -8.29
C TYR A 70 -6.04 6.86 -8.30
N ASP A 71 -6.91 5.98 -8.82
CA ASP A 71 -8.35 6.22 -8.92
C ASP A 71 -9.14 5.72 -7.69
N GLY A 72 -8.41 5.16 -6.71
CA GLY A 72 -8.93 4.62 -5.47
C GLY A 72 -9.44 3.20 -5.59
N TYR A 73 -9.13 2.49 -6.68
CA TYR A 73 -9.44 1.09 -6.85
C TYR A 73 -8.19 0.25 -7.14
N VAL A 74 -8.25 -1.01 -6.75
CA VAL A 74 -7.25 -2.03 -6.98
C VAL A 74 -7.83 -3.03 -7.97
N SER A 75 -7.09 -3.31 -9.03
CA SER A 75 -7.50 -4.32 -10.02
C SER A 75 -7.41 -5.72 -9.42
N CYS A 76 -8.48 -6.50 -9.55
CA CYS A 76 -8.54 -7.89 -9.13
C CYS A 76 -9.03 -8.79 -10.26
N THR A 77 -8.56 -10.03 -10.24
CA THR A 77 -8.95 -11.08 -11.18
C THR A 77 -9.65 -12.18 -10.41
N VAL A 78 -10.85 -12.55 -10.85
CA VAL A 78 -11.63 -13.67 -10.29
C VAL A 78 -11.57 -14.83 -11.27
N TYR A 79 -10.85 -15.88 -10.91
CA TYR A 79 -10.73 -17.09 -11.72
C TYR A 79 -11.94 -18.00 -11.51
N ARG A 80 -12.57 -18.42 -12.61
CA ARG A 80 -13.84 -19.18 -12.59
C ARG A 80 -13.73 -20.60 -13.12
N GLY A 81 -12.71 -21.35 -12.69
CA GLY A 81 -12.54 -22.75 -13.10
C GLY A 81 -12.38 -22.90 -14.62
N SER A 82 -13.40 -23.46 -15.29
CA SER A 82 -13.42 -23.66 -16.75
C SER A 82 -13.94 -22.46 -17.54
N ALA A 83 -14.42 -21.41 -16.87
CA ALA A 83 -14.90 -20.21 -17.53
C ALA A 83 -13.87 -19.09 -17.49
N ASP A 84 -14.02 -18.11 -18.38
CA ASP A 84 -13.10 -16.98 -18.48
C ASP A 84 -12.99 -16.21 -17.15
N PRO A 85 -11.78 -15.77 -16.78
CA PRO A 85 -11.57 -14.95 -15.60
C PRO A 85 -12.29 -13.60 -15.76
N LEU A 86 -12.85 -13.10 -14.66
CA LEU A 86 -13.47 -11.79 -14.63
C LEU A 86 -12.49 -10.75 -14.07
N TYR A 87 -12.37 -9.62 -14.76
CA TYR A 87 -11.58 -8.49 -14.29
C TYR A 87 -12.48 -7.49 -13.60
N ILE A 88 -12.17 -7.22 -12.33
CA ILE A 88 -12.90 -6.27 -11.49
C ILE A 88 -11.95 -5.26 -10.86
N GLU A 89 -12.51 -4.20 -10.32
CA GLU A 89 -11.81 -3.17 -9.58
C GLU A 89 -12.48 -3.01 -8.22
N CYS A 90 -11.72 -3.13 -7.13
CA CYS A 90 -12.25 -3.06 -5.76
C CYS A 90 -11.63 -1.90 -4.99
N ALA A 91 -12.42 -1.27 -4.12
CA ALA A 91 -12.00 -0.06 -3.42
C ALA A 91 -10.74 -0.30 -2.55
N ALA A 92 -9.78 0.63 -2.65
CA ALA A 92 -8.60 0.64 -1.81
C ALA A 92 -8.92 1.17 -0.40
N ALA A 93 -8.15 0.75 0.61
CA ALA A 93 -8.39 1.07 2.02
C ALA A 93 -8.35 2.57 2.33
N LEU A 94 -7.53 3.32 1.60
CA LEU A 94 -7.40 4.78 1.78
C LEU A 94 -8.19 5.60 0.74
N SER A 95 -9.11 4.96 0.02
CA SER A 95 -10.03 5.65 -0.90
C SER A 95 -11.33 6.06 -0.19
N LEU A 96 -12.09 6.96 -0.82
CA LEU A 96 -13.48 7.26 -0.42
C LEU A 96 -14.49 6.32 -1.10
N ASN A 97 -14.01 5.30 -1.81
CA ASN A 97 -14.82 4.36 -2.56
C ASN A 97 -15.17 3.15 -1.70
N GLU A 98 -16.21 2.41 -2.09
CA GLU A 98 -16.60 1.16 -1.44
C GLU A 98 -16.95 0.08 -2.47
N GLY A 99 -16.72 -1.18 -2.10
CA GLY A 99 -17.10 -2.35 -2.89
C GLY A 99 -16.26 -2.56 -4.16
N CYS A 100 -16.81 -3.37 -5.08
CA CYS A 100 -16.19 -3.67 -6.36
C CYS A 100 -17.07 -3.25 -7.54
N ARG A 101 -16.43 -2.95 -8.67
CA ARG A 101 -17.06 -2.62 -9.95
C ARG A 101 -16.43 -3.43 -11.09
N GLY A 102 -17.16 -3.56 -12.20
CA GLY A 102 -16.59 -4.07 -13.44
C GLY A 102 -15.50 -3.14 -13.97
N ARG A 103 -14.48 -3.69 -14.61
CA ARG A 103 -13.38 -2.92 -15.16
C ARG A 103 -13.87 -1.96 -16.25
N LYS A 104 -13.32 -0.74 -16.29
CA LYS A 104 -13.61 0.23 -17.36
C LYS A 104 -13.15 -0.33 -18.71
N GLY A 105 -14.09 -0.66 -19.60
CA GLY A 105 -13.81 -1.07 -20.99
C GLY A 105 -14.18 -2.50 -21.36
N GLU A 106 -14.87 -3.25 -20.48
CA GLU A 106 -15.58 -4.49 -20.82
C GLU A 106 -17.07 -4.24 -21.10
#